data_AF-A0A328E585-F1
#
_entry.id   AF-A0A328E585-F1
#
_cell.length_a   1.000
_cell.length_b   1.000
_cell.length_c   1.000
_cell.angle_alpha   90.00
_cell.angle_beta   90.00
_cell.angle_gamma   90.00
#
_symmetry.space_group_name_H-M   'P 1'
#
loop_
_entity.id
_entity.type
_entity.pdbx_description
1 polymer ?
#
loop_
_entity_poly.entity_id
_entity_poly.type
_entity_poly.pdbx_seq_one_letter_code
_entity_poly.pdbx_strand_id
1 'polypeptide(L)'
;MADLQATTDTNGIADADQENVNQTLRQCSSSVSASECSRAEINEEDEELRRLLMPRIEDLPAVPPSAVESNFTTYYAPDFMKPGHDQYVRRHPNGLCVIGLASTHVAFKDEGGITSVDFNVGKSDRSGIKVTGKRKKNAQQLEPNSALCKVCTKETSYIVRCCVKGSLLEVNDRLIEHPELLISSADREGYIAIIMPRPTDWPKIKPSLLEQEDFTKLRTV
;
A
#
# COMPACT_ATOMS: atom_id res chain seq x y z
N MET A 1 19.27 -13.44 62.40
CA MET A 1 19.23 -12.13 63.08
C MET A 1 19.22 -11.08 61.98
N ALA A 2 18.11 -10.46 61.59
CA ALA A 2 16.85 -10.20 62.27
C ALA A 2 15.64 -10.55 61.41
N ASP A 3 14.63 -11.14 62.05
CA ASP A 3 13.21 -11.16 61.65
C ASP A 3 12.60 -9.77 61.77
N LEU A 4 11.55 -9.48 60.99
CA LEU A 4 10.35 -8.66 61.31
C LEU A 4 9.64 -8.33 59.97
N GLN A 5 8.67 -9.14 59.54
CA GLN A 5 7.23 -9.14 59.89
C GLN A 5 6.37 -8.39 58.87
N ALA A 6 5.58 -9.20 58.15
CA ALA A 6 4.40 -8.78 57.41
C ALA A 6 3.40 -8.13 58.35
N THR A 7 2.90 -6.95 57.96
CA THR A 7 1.76 -6.29 58.57
C THR A 7 0.68 -6.13 57.52
N THR A 8 -0.41 -6.85 57.74
CA THR A 8 -1.69 -6.73 57.06
C THR A 8 -2.46 -5.58 57.71
N ASP A 9 -2.65 -4.49 56.98
CA ASP A 9 -3.61 -3.45 57.36
C ASP A 9 -4.80 -3.50 56.40
N THR A 10 -5.84 -4.16 56.88
CA THR A 10 -7.23 -3.93 56.49
C THR A 10 -7.66 -2.56 56.98
N ASN A 11 -8.04 -1.66 56.09
CA ASN A 11 -9.00 -0.61 56.40
C ASN A 11 -9.80 -0.24 55.14
N GLY A 12 -11.11 -0.43 55.24
CA GLY A 12 -12.07 -0.15 54.20
C GLY A 12 -12.24 1.35 53.97
N ILE A 13 -12.46 1.70 52.70
CA ILE A 13 -13.10 2.94 52.30
C ILE A 13 -14.20 2.54 51.34
N ALA A 14 -15.40 2.96 51.73
CA ALA A 14 -16.68 2.56 51.20
C ALA A 14 -16.89 3.01 49.75
N ASP A 15 -17.72 2.21 49.08
CA ASP A 15 -18.51 2.51 47.88
C ASP A 15 -18.89 3.99 47.75
N ALA A 16 -18.33 4.67 46.76
CA ALA A 16 -18.80 5.98 46.31
C ALA A 16 -18.75 6.19 44.78
N ASP A 17 -18.12 5.28 44.02
CA ASP A 17 -17.99 5.43 42.55
C ASP A 17 -18.97 4.56 41.74
N GLN A 18 -19.75 3.69 42.39
CA GLN A 18 -20.78 2.87 41.72
C GLN A 18 -22.15 3.55 41.64
N GLU A 19 -22.39 4.63 42.39
CA GLU A 19 -23.64 5.40 42.31
C GLU A 19 -23.67 6.37 41.13
N ASN A 20 -22.51 6.90 40.69
CA ASN A 20 -22.45 7.93 39.64
C ASN A 20 -22.65 7.35 38.22
N VAL A 21 -22.23 6.10 37.99
CA VAL A 21 -22.51 5.37 36.74
C VAL A 21 -23.99 4.97 36.65
N ASN A 22 -24.60 4.62 37.79
CA ASN A 22 -26.02 4.27 37.87
C ASN A 22 -26.94 5.50 37.82
N GLN A 23 -26.49 6.69 38.20
CA GLN A 23 -27.24 7.94 38.03
C GLN A 23 -27.21 8.43 36.57
N THR A 24 -26.09 8.27 35.88
CA THR A 24 -25.97 8.62 34.45
C THR A 24 -26.78 7.65 33.56
N LEU A 25 -26.85 6.36 33.90
CA LEU A 25 -27.74 5.41 33.21
C LEU A 25 -29.24 5.62 33.52
N ARG A 26 -29.58 6.19 34.69
CA ARG A 26 -30.97 6.45 35.09
C ARG A 26 -31.53 7.78 34.59
N GLN A 27 -30.69 8.72 34.14
CA GLN A 27 -31.15 9.98 33.56
C GLN A 27 -31.50 9.88 32.05
N CYS A 28 -31.08 8.84 31.35
CA CYS A 28 -31.51 8.57 29.97
C CYS A 28 -32.83 7.78 29.88
N SER A 29 -33.44 7.42 31.01
CA SER A 29 -34.62 6.53 31.07
C SER A 29 -35.94 7.23 31.38
N SER A 30 -35.97 8.57 31.47
CA SER A 30 -37.18 9.31 31.86
C SER A 30 -37.52 10.47 30.90
N SER A 31 -37.69 10.17 29.61
CA SER A 31 -38.54 10.97 28.71
C SER A 31 -38.88 10.24 27.41
N VAL A 32 -39.15 8.93 27.47
CA VAL A 32 -39.78 8.23 26.34
C VAL A 32 -41.09 7.66 26.84
N SER A 33 -42.13 8.50 26.76
CA SER A 33 -43.51 8.06 26.89
C SER A 33 -43.73 6.92 25.91
N ALA A 34 -44.15 5.77 26.43
CA ALA A 34 -44.64 4.65 25.65
C ALA A 34 -45.87 5.10 24.83
N SER A 35 -45.64 5.47 23.57
CA SER A 35 -46.66 5.47 22.53
C SER A 35 -46.40 4.26 21.64
N GLU A 36 -47.20 3.23 21.89
CA GLU A 36 -47.66 2.20 20.95
C GLU A 36 -46.76 1.82 19.77
N CYS A 37 -46.30 0.57 19.85
CA CYS A 37 -45.84 -0.25 18.75
C CYS A 37 -46.87 -0.26 17.60
N SER A 38 -46.69 0.58 16.57
CA SER A 38 -47.36 0.42 15.27
C SER A 38 -46.42 -0.29 14.30
N ARG A 39 -46.70 -1.57 14.10
CA ARG A 39 -46.08 -2.43 13.09
C ARG A 39 -46.63 -2.07 11.70
N ALA A 40 -45.71 -1.79 10.78
CA ALA A 40 -45.81 -1.97 9.33
C ALA A 40 -46.74 -1.04 8.51
N GLU A 41 -46.24 0.16 8.22
CA GLU A 41 -46.16 0.61 6.82
C GLU A 41 -44.68 0.88 6.56
N ILE A 42 -43.95 -0.11 6.02
CA ILE A 42 -42.71 0.21 5.31
C ILE A 42 -43.22 0.95 4.08
N ASN A 43 -43.11 2.28 4.10
CA ASN A 43 -43.52 3.11 2.98
C ASN A 43 -42.84 2.55 1.72
N GLU A 44 -43.56 2.38 0.62
CA GLU A 44 -42.96 1.86 -0.63
C GLU A 44 -41.75 2.71 -1.02
N GLU A 45 -41.82 4.01 -0.71
CA GLU A 45 -40.74 4.98 -0.85
C GLU A 45 -39.50 4.63 0.01
N ASP A 46 -39.67 4.10 1.23
CA ASP A 46 -38.55 3.70 2.09
C ASP A 46 -37.87 2.42 1.57
N GLU A 47 -38.64 1.50 1.01
CA GLU A 47 -38.10 0.28 0.41
C GLU A 47 -37.41 0.57 -0.93
N GLU A 48 -37.96 1.48 -1.73
CA GLU A 48 -37.32 2.00 -2.93
C GLU A 48 -36.04 2.77 -2.59
N LEU A 49 -36.08 3.63 -1.56
CA LEU A 49 -34.92 4.36 -1.07
C LEU A 49 -33.84 3.40 -0.55
N ARG A 50 -34.22 2.34 0.16
CA ARG A 50 -33.28 1.28 0.61
C ARG A 50 -32.63 0.56 -0.57
N ARG A 51 -33.39 0.24 -1.61
CA ARG A 51 -32.86 -0.39 -2.84
C ARG A 51 -31.94 0.55 -3.63
N LEU A 52 -32.19 1.85 -3.59
CA LEU A 52 -31.32 2.86 -4.23
C LEU A 52 -30.04 3.13 -3.45
N LEU A 53 -30.12 3.15 -2.10
CA LEU A 53 -28.99 3.52 -1.25
C LEU A 53 -28.09 2.35 -0.86
N MET A 54 -28.62 1.13 -0.73
CA MET A 54 -27.84 -0.04 -0.34
C MET A 54 -27.67 -1.01 -1.51
N PRO A 55 -26.42 -1.33 -1.90
CA PRO A 55 -26.18 -2.41 -2.86
C PRO A 55 -26.66 -3.73 -2.25
N ARG A 56 -27.01 -4.68 -3.11
CA ARG A 56 -27.36 -6.03 -2.64
C ARG A 56 -26.12 -6.69 -2.06
N ILE A 57 -26.29 -7.49 -1.01
CA ILE A 57 -25.18 -8.17 -0.35
C ILE A 57 -24.48 -9.12 -1.34
N GLU A 58 -25.24 -9.70 -2.27
CA GLU A 58 -24.73 -10.58 -3.33
C GLU A 58 -23.86 -9.84 -4.35
N ASP A 59 -24.01 -8.52 -4.48
CA ASP A 59 -23.23 -7.69 -5.40
C ASP A 59 -21.93 -7.20 -4.75
N LEU A 60 -21.76 -7.37 -3.43
CA LEU A 60 -20.54 -6.99 -2.72
C LEU A 60 -19.43 -8.04 -2.93
N PRO A 61 -18.17 -7.60 -3.08
CA PRO A 61 -17.07 -8.53 -3.17
C PRO A 61 -16.89 -9.27 -1.83
N ALA A 62 -16.51 -10.54 -1.89
CA ALA A 62 -16.30 -11.37 -0.70
C ALA A 62 -15.22 -10.80 0.25
N VAL A 63 -14.26 -10.06 -0.30
CA VAL A 63 -13.21 -9.36 0.45
C VAL A 63 -13.13 -7.94 -0.09
N PRO A 64 -13.06 -6.90 0.76
CA PRO A 64 -12.88 -5.54 0.28
C PRO A 64 -11.56 -5.40 -0.50
N PRO A 65 -11.51 -4.55 -1.53
CA PRO A 65 -10.29 -4.33 -2.27
C PRO A 65 -9.20 -3.78 -1.35
N SER A 66 -7.96 -4.18 -1.62
CA SER A 66 -6.80 -3.69 -0.89
C SER A 66 -6.59 -2.19 -1.11
N ALA A 67 -5.78 -1.56 -0.25
CA ALA A 67 -5.40 -0.16 -0.42
C ALA A 67 -4.65 0.09 -1.74
N VAL A 68 -3.96 -0.92 -2.28
CA VAL A 68 -3.25 -0.80 -3.55
C VAL A 68 -4.24 -0.84 -4.70
N GLU A 69 -5.16 -1.82 -4.71
CA GLU A 69 -6.16 -1.98 -5.77
C GLU A 69 -7.13 -0.80 -5.85
N SER A 70 -7.49 -0.22 -4.70
CA SER A 70 -8.42 0.92 -4.65
C SER A 70 -7.75 2.26 -5.00
N ASN A 71 -6.48 2.46 -4.62
CA ASN A 71 -5.82 3.77 -4.78
C ASN A 71 -4.87 3.85 -5.97
N PHE A 72 -4.55 2.74 -6.64
CA PHE A 72 -3.58 2.73 -7.73
C PHE A 72 -4.11 2.03 -8.97
N THR A 73 -3.75 2.56 -10.14
CA THR A 73 -3.87 1.86 -11.41
C THR A 73 -2.54 1.23 -11.76
N THR A 74 -2.51 -0.10 -11.95
CA THR A 74 -1.29 -0.84 -12.29
C THR A 74 -1.10 -0.89 -13.81
N TYR A 75 0.08 -0.47 -14.23
CA TYR A 75 0.57 -0.60 -15.60
C TYR A 75 1.82 -1.48 -15.62
N TYR A 76 2.13 -2.08 -16.77
CA TYR A 76 3.27 -2.95 -16.96
C TYR A 76 4.15 -2.45 -18.11
N ALA A 77 5.45 -2.49 -17.90
CA ALA A 77 6.47 -2.28 -18.91
C ALA A 77 7.11 -3.64 -19.24
N PRO A 78 6.56 -4.39 -20.22
CA PRO A 78 7.12 -5.67 -20.61
C PRO A 78 8.47 -5.48 -21.34
N ASP A 79 9.39 -6.43 -21.16
CA ASP A 79 10.66 -6.50 -21.89
C ASP A 79 11.46 -5.18 -21.89
N PHE A 80 11.43 -4.44 -20.79
CA PHE A 80 11.93 -3.07 -20.78
C PHE A 80 13.45 -3.06 -20.97
N MET A 81 13.89 -2.60 -22.15
CA MET A 81 15.28 -2.63 -22.67
C MET A 81 15.84 -4.02 -23.00
N LYS A 82 15.38 -5.07 -22.32
CA LYS A 82 15.87 -6.45 -22.51
C LYS A 82 14.70 -7.44 -22.36
N PRO A 83 14.70 -8.56 -23.10
CA PRO A 83 13.67 -9.59 -22.95
C PRO A 83 13.59 -10.13 -21.51
N GLY A 84 12.39 -10.29 -20.98
CA GLY A 84 12.11 -10.78 -19.63
C GLY A 84 12.30 -9.74 -18.51
N HIS A 85 12.69 -8.50 -18.83
CA HIS A 85 12.84 -7.42 -17.85
C HIS A 85 11.53 -6.68 -17.59
N ASP A 86 10.54 -7.42 -17.10
CA ASP A 86 9.20 -6.92 -16.83
C ASP A 86 9.11 -6.13 -15.52
N GLN A 87 8.61 -4.90 -15.60
CA GLN A 87 8.42 -4.03 -14.45
C GLN A 87 6.97 -3.57 -14.38
N TYR A 88 6.49 -3.31 -13.16
CA TYR A 88 5.20 -2.65 -12.99
C TYR A 88 5.40 -1.17 -12.63
N VAL A 89 4.42 -0.36 -13.00
CA VAL A 89 4.29 1.04 -12.65
C VAL A 89 2.88 1.25 -12.11
N ARG A 90 2.75 1.48 -10.80
CA ARG A 90 1.46 1.78 -10.15
C ARG A 90 1.28 3.26 -10.03
N ARG A 91 0.26 3.78 -10.69
CA ARG A 91 -0.05 5.21 -10.68
C ARG A 91 -1.16 5.52 -9.71
N HIS A 92 -0.88 6.40 -8.76
CA HIS A 92 -1.88 7.03 -7.90
C HIS A 92 -2.56 8.19 -8.63
N PRO A 93 -3.84 8.51 -8.36
CA PRO A 93 -4.53 9.70 -8.88
C PRO A 93 -3.78 11.01 -8.67
N ASN A 94 -3.07 11.15 -7.54
CA ASN A 94 -2.21 12.30 -7.21
C ASN A 94 -0.96 12.43 -8.12
N GLY A 95 -0.78 11.53 -9.08
CA GLY A 95 0.32 11.52 -10.03
C GLY A 95 1.60 10.84 -9.55
N LEU A 96 1.63 10.31 -8.33
CA LEU A 96 2.74 9.47 -7.86
C LEU A 96 2.77 8.14 -8.63
N CYS A 97 3.98 7.67 -8.94
CA CYS A 97 4.22 6.38 -9.57
C CYS A 97 5.13 5.54 -8.68
N VAL A 98 4.66 4.35 -8.30
CA VAL A 98 5.44 3.35 -7.59
C VAL A 98 5.94 2.32 -8.59
N ILE A 99 7.24 2.03 -8.57
CA ILE A 99 7.89 1.12 -9.51
C ILE A 99 8.35 -0.12 -8.74
N GLY A 100 8.18 -1.28 -9.37
CA GLY A 100 8.75 -2.54 -8.89
C GLY A 100 8.86 -3.57 -10.00
N LEU A 101 9.25 -4.78 -9.63
CA LEU A 101 9.38 -5.91 -10.56
C LEU A 101 8.02 -6.60 -10.77
N ALA A 102 7.69 -6.90 -12.02
CA ALA A 102 6.53 -7.74 -12.30
C ALA A 102 6.85 -9.21 -11.96
N SER A 103 5.85 -9.99 -11.53
CA SER A 103 6.00 -11.40 -11.14
C SER A 103 6.61 -12.30 -12.22
N THR A 104 6.53 -11.90 -13.49
CA THR A 104 7.10 -12.62 -14.65
C THR A 104 8.57 -12.30 -14.93
N HIS A 105 9.16 -11.36 -14.19
CA HIS A 105 10.53 -10.89 -14.41
C HIS A 105 11.54 -12.04 -14.29
N VAL A 106 12.55 -12.04 -15.17
CA VAL A 106 13.58 -13.10 -15.26
C VAL A 106 14.33 -13.34 -13.94
N ALA A 107 14.56 -12.30 -13.14
CA ALA A 107 15.22 -12.42 -11.82
C ALA A 107 14.52 -13.37 -10.84
N PHE A 108 13.22 -13.63 -11.01
CA PHE A 108 12.47 -14.56 -10.17
C PHE A 108 12.56 -16.01 -10.66
N LYS A 109 13.06 -16.24 -11.88
CA LYS A 109 13.17 -17.57 -12.50
C LYS A 109 14.55 -18.21 -12.29
N ASP A 110 15.56 -17.44 -11.90
CA ASP A 110 16.90 -17.96 -11.62
C ASP A 110 16.87 -18.92 -10.42
N GLU A 111 17.50 -20.10 -10.56
CA GLU A 111 17.54 -21.18 -9.55
C GLU A 111 18.23 -20.77 -8.23
N GLY A 112 18.82 -19.57 -8.20
CA GLY A 112 19.45 -18.99 -7.02
C GLY A 112 18.57 -18.08 -6.17
N GLY A 113 17.42 -17.64 -6.68
CA GLY A 113 16.65 -16.55 -6.09
C GLY A 113 17.43 -15.23 -6.06
N ILE A 114 16.79 -14.20 -5.50
CA ILE A 114 17.41 -12.88 -5.32
C ILE A 114 18.30 -12.94 -4.08
N THR A 115 19.57 -12.55 -4.24
CA THR A 115 20.58 -12.57 -3.17
C THR A 115 20.80 -11.20 -2.55
N SER A 116 20.75 -10.14 -3.36
CA SER A 116 20.91 -8.76 -2.86
C SER A 116 20.33 -7.73 -3.82
N VAL A 117 20.06 -6.54 -3.29
CA VAL A 117 19.66 -5.36 -4.08
C VAL A 117 20.64 -4.22 -3.81
N ASP A 118 21.27 -3.73 -4.88
CA ASP A 118 22.26 -2.64 -4.82
C ASP A 118 21.71 -1.38 -5.49
N PHE A 119 21.53 -0.31 -4.72
CA PHE A 119 21.10 1.00 -5.22
C PHE A 119 22.25 1.85 -5.77
N ASN A 120 23.49 1.35 -5.69
CA ASN A 120 24.64 1.97 -6.32
C ASN A 120 24.74 1.61 -7.81
N VAL A 121 24.11 2.45 -8.62
CA VAL A 121 24.11 2.32 -10.09
C VAL A 121 25.35 2.93 -10.76
N GLY A 122 26.46 3.04 -10.03
CA GLY A 122 27.79 3.41 -10.50
C GLY A 122 28.05 4.92 -10.60
N LYS A 123 27.08 5.71 -11.11
CA LYS A 123 27.23 7.17 -11.19
C LYS A 123 26.87 7.89 -9.88
N SER A 124 26.08 7.24 -9.03
CA SER A 124 25.53 7.80 -7.80
C SER A 124 24.79 6.71 -7.05
N ASP A 125 24.93 6.69 -5.74
CA ASP A 125 24.07 5.87 -4.89
C ASP A 125 22.69 6.52 -4.76
N ARG A 126 21.62 5.74 -4.98
CA ARG A 126 20.24 6.23 -4.86
C ARG A 126 19.71 6.18 -3.43
N SER A 127 20.23 5.29 -2.56
CA SER A 127 19.79 5.23 -1.15
C SER A 127 20.13 6.48 -0.35
N GLY A 128 21.23 7.17 -0.70
CA GLY A 128 21.58 8.43 -0.05
C GLY A 128 20.68 9.64 -0.41
N ILE A 129 19.73 9.51 -1.34
CA ILE A 129 18.93 10.64 -1.84
C ILE A 129 17.77 10.92 -0.89
N LYS A 130 17.91 11.97 -0.06
CA LYS A 130 16.83 12.47 0.79
C LYS A 130 16.21 13.74 0.20
N VAL A 131 14.98 13.60 -0.30
CA VAL A 131 14.20 14.72 -0.83
C VAL A 131 13.59 15.53 0.32
N THR A 132 13.76 16.85 0.30
CA THR A 132 13.30 17.72 1.40
C THR A 132 12.52 18.95 0.92
N GLY A 133 11.54 19.36 1.73
CA GLY A 133 10.76 20.59 1.55
C GLY A 133 9.75 20.58 0.39
N LYS A 134 8.87 21.60 0.37
CA LYS A 134 7.79 21.74 -0.63
C LYS A 134 8.29 21.75 -2.10
N ARG A 135 9.52 22.21 -2.32
CA ARG A 135 10.15 22.30 -3.64
C ARG A 135 10.93 21.03 -4.03
N LYS A 136 10.82 19.93 -3.26
CA LYS A 136 11.53 18.67 -3.48
C LYS A 136 13.03 18.89 -3.72
N LYS A 137 13.66 19.64 -2.82
CA LYS A 137 15.09 19.93 -2.89
C LYS A 137 15.85 18.60 -2.85
N ASN A 138 16.90 18.48 -3.67
CA ASN A 138 17.69 17.27 -3.90
C ASN A 138 17.00 16.14 -4.68
N ALA A 139 15.74 16.30 -5.10
CA ALA A 139 15.10 15.30 -5.94
C ALA A 139 15.78 15.23 -7.30
N GLN A 140 16.24 14.04 -7.64
CA GLN A 140 16.92 13.81 -8.90
C GLN A 140 15.91 13.60 -10.02
N GLN A 141 16.09 14.29 -11.14
CA GLN A 141 15.33 14.00 -12.36
C GLN A 141 15.90 12.76 -13.04
N LEU A 142 15.06 11.77 -13.25
CA LEU A 142 15.38 10.53 -13.95
C LEU A 142 14.62 10.46 -15.28
N GLU A 143 15.30 9.96 -16.29
CA GLU A 143 14.70 9.55 -17.57
C GLU A 143 14.18 8.10 -17.49
N PRO A 144 13.26 7.67 -18.36
CA PRO A 144 12.68 6.32 -18.31
C PRO A 144 13.71 5.18 -18.30
N ASN A 145 14.83 5.35 -19.02
CA ASN A 145 15.90 4.37 -19.10
C ASN A 145 16.92 4.48 -17.95
N SER A 146 16.78 5.41 -17.02
CA SER A 146 17.72 5.58 -15.91
C SER A 146 17.68 4.38 -14.97
N ALA A 147 18.85 3.90 -14.56
CA ALA A 147 18.96 2.81 -13.60
C ALA A 147 18.57 3.26 -12.19
N LEU A 148 17.74 2.45 -11.52
CA LEU A 148 17.31 2.63 -10.14
C LEU A 148 18.14 1.79 -9.19
N CYS A 149 18.23 0.49 -9.45
CA CYS A 149 19.03 -0.45 -8.67
C CYS A 149 19.48 -1.62 -9.54
N LYS A 150 20.37 -2.44 -8.99
CA LYS A 150 20.76 -3.74 -9.51
C LYS A 150 20.20 -4.81 -8.57
N VAL A 151 19.41 -5.71 -9.11
CA VAL A 151 18.93 -6.89 -8.40
C VAL A 151 19.88 -8.02 -8.75
N CYS A 152 20.61 -8.52 -7.77
CA CYS A 152 21.58 -9.58 -7.92
C CYS A 152 20.95 -10.93 -7.60
N THR A 153 21.22 -11.91 -8.45
CA THR A 153 20.97 -13.33 -8.18
C THR A 153 22.30 -14.03 -7.94
N LYS A 154 22.31 -15.35 -7.79
CA LYS A 154 23.57 -16.10 -7.60
C LYS A 154 24.49 -16.04 -8.81
N GLU A 155 23.92 -15.97 -10.02
CA GLU A 155 24.67 -16.08 -11.27
C GLU A 155 24.77 -14.75 -12.01
N THR A 156 23.75 -13.91 -11.92
CA THR A 156 23.66 -12.70 -12.73
C THR A 156 23.14 -11.50 -11.96
N SER A 157 23.16 -10.32 -12.60
CA SER A 157 22.55 -9.11 -12.04
C SER A 157 21.68 -8.41 -13.08
N TYR A 158 20.55 -7.90 -12.62
CA TYR A 158 19.52 -7.28 -13.43
C TYR A 158 19.39 -5.82 -13.07
N ILE A 159 19.51 -4.95 -14.07
CA ILE A 159 19.35 -3.51 -13.87
C ILE A 159 17.87 -3.17 -13.97
N VAL A 160 17.31 -2.71 -12.86
CA VAL A 160 15.94 -2.15 -12.78
C VAL A 160 15.98 -0.69 -13.20
N ARG A 161 15.00 -0.25 -13.97
CA ARG A 161 14.96 1.09 -14.58
C ARG A 161 13.72 1.87 -14.15
N CYS A 162 13.77 3.17 -14.40
CA CYS A 162 12.73 4.08 -13.94
C CYS A 162 11.39 3.91 -14.66
N CYS A 163 11.36 3.42 -15.90
CA CYS A 163 10.17 3.27 -16.77
C CYS A 163 9.44 4.57 -17.13
N VAL A 164 9.43 5.56 -16.24
CA VAL A 164 8.74 6.83 -16.36
C VAL A 164 9.72 7.96 -16.07
N LYS A 165 9.59 9.06 -16.82
CA LYS A 165 10.35 10.28 -16.56
C LYS A 165 9.81 11.00 -15.34
N GLY A 166 10.65 11.34 -14.37
CA GLY A 166 10.20 12.08 -13.20
C GLY A 166 11.25 12.32 -12.13
N SER A 167 10.81 12.94 -11.04
CA SER A 167 11.64 13.18 -9.86
C SER A 167 11.65 11.96 -8.95
N LEU A 168 12.82 11.42 -8.65
CA LEU A 168 12.98 10.38 -7.63
C LEU A 168 12.71 10.98 -6.25
N LEU A 169 11.73 10.42 -5.54
CA LEU A 169 11.35 10.85 -4.20
C LEU A 169 11.94 9.95 -3.12
N GLU A 170 11.88 8.65 -3.37
CA GLU A 170 12.21 7.62 -2.40
C GLU A 170 12.67 6.36 -3.14
N VAL A 171 13.66 5.67 -2.58
CA VAL A 171 13.97 4.27 -2.89
C VAL A 171 13.73 3.45 -1.64
N ASN A 172 13.43 2.16 -1.81
CA ASN A 172 13.20 1.28 -0.68
C ASN A 172 14.52 0.69 -0.17
N ASP A 173 15.16 1.40 0.76
CA ASP A 173 16.42 1.05 1.41
C ASP A 173 16.33 -0.32 2.13
N ARG A 174 15.12 -0.72 2.56
CA ARG A 174 14.90 -2.01 3.23
C ARG A 174 15.29 -3.20 2.37
N LEU A 175 15.26 -3.06 1.04
CA LEU A 175 15.66 -4.11 0.11
C LEU A 175 17.16 -4.45 0.18
N ILE A 176 17.99 -3.58 0.77
CA ILE A 176 19.42 -3.83 1.00
C ILE A 176 19.59 -4.93 2.06
N GLU A 177 18.79 -4.87 3.12
CA GLU A 177 18.81 -5.85 4.23
C GLU A 177 17.89 -7.04 3.97
N HIS A 178 16.75 -6.79 3.30
CA HIS A 178 15.65 -7.74 3.08
C HIS A 178 15.27 -7.85 1.59
N PRO A 179 16.14 -8.42 0.73
CA PRO A 179 15.87 -8.57 -0.69
C PRO A 179 14.66 -9.48 -1.00
N GLU A 180 14.28 -10.37 -0.08
CA GLU A 180 13.14 -11.28 -0.19
C GLU A 180 11.79 -10.57 -0.34
N LEU A 181 11.70 -9.30 0.11
CA LEU A 181 10.49 -8.48 0.01
C LEU A 181 10.04 -8.26 -1.44
N LEU A 182 10.98 -8.29 -2.40
CA LEU A 182 10.68 -8.21 -3.83
C LEU A 182 9.77 -9.35 -4.29
N ILE A 183 9.80 -10.51 -3.61
CA ILE A 183 9.01 -11.69 -3.94
C ILE A 183 7.82 -11.81 -2.98
N SER A 184 8.08 -11.77 -1.67
CA SER A 184 7.07 -12.08 -0.65
C SER A 184 6.00 -11.00 -0.49
N SER A 185 6.36 -9.74 -0.77
CA SER A 185 5.51 -8.57 -0.53
C SER A 185 5.57 -7.58 -1.68
N ALA A 186 5.66 -8.07 -2.92
CA ALA A 186 5.77 -7.25 -4.14
C ALA A 186 4.67 -6.18 -4.23
N ASP A 187 3.49 -6.47 -3.68
CA ASP A 187 2.36 -5.54 -3.70
C ASP A 187 2.42 -4.45 -2.63
N ARG A 188 3.18 -4.64 -1.55
CA ARG A 188 3.18 -3.73 -0.40
C ARG A 188 4.58 -3.20 -0.14
N GLU A 189 5.42 -4.01 0.49
CA GLU A 189 6.73 -3.57 0.99
C GLU A 189 7.86 -3.83 0.00
N GLY A 190 7.60 -4.56 -1.09
CA GLY A 190 8.54 -4.91 -2.14
C GLY A 190 8.62 -3.90 -3.29
N TYR A 191 8.19 -2.66 -3.11
CA TYR A 191 8.42 -1.62 -4.11
C TYR A 191 9.89 -1.22 -4.17
N ILE A 192 10.35 -0.71 -5.31
CA ILE A 192 11.75 -0.32 -5.51
C ILE A 192 11.93 1.18 -5.36
N ALA A 193 11.06 1.97 -5.99
CA ALA A 193 11.17 3.42 -5.97
C ALA A 193 9.81 4.11 -6.14
N ILE A 194 9.72 5.32 -5.58
CA ILE A 194 8.60 6.24 -5.77
C ILE A 194 9.09 7.42 -6.61
N ILE A 195 8.44 7.61 -7.75
CA ILE A 195 8.72 8.66 -8.71
C ILE A 195 7.53 9.60 -8.78
N MET A 196 7.81 10.90 -8.90
CA MET A 196 6.79 11.87 -9.31
C MET A 196 7.07 12.39 -10.72
N PRO A 197 6.36 11.89 -11.73
CA PRO A 197 6.36 12.43 -13.09
C PRO A 197 5.79 13.84 -13.11
N ARG A 198 6.16 14.60 -14.14
CA ARG A 198 5.45 15.84 -14.46
C ARG A 198 4.12 15.51 -15.15
N PRO A 199 3.06 16.31 -14.95
CA PRO A 199 1.77 16.06 -15.60
C PRO A 199 1.85 15.95 -17.13
N THR A 200 2.82 16.61 -17.76
CA THR A 200 3.07 16.58 -19.21
C THR A 200 3.75 15.32 -19.71
N ASP A 201 4.41 14.56 -18.82
CA ASP A 201 5.25 13.41 -19.20
C ASP A 201 4.44 12.10 -19.16
N TRP A 202 3.44 12.01 -18.29
CA TRP A 202 2.59 10.82 -18.19
C TRP A 202 1.84 10.46 -19.48
N PRO A 203 1.16 11.40 -20.18
CA PRO A 203 0.45 11.07 -21.42
C PRO A 203 1.37 10.53 -22.53
N LYS A 204 2.68 10.83 -22.47
CA LYS A 204 3.66 10.39 -23.47
C LYS A 204 4.10 8.95 -23.25
N ILE A 205 4.20 8.52 -21.99
CA ILE A 205 4.65 7.17 -21.62
C ILE A 205 3.49 6.17 -21.48
N LYS A 206 2.28 6.63 -21.13
CA LYS A 206 1.11 5.75 -20.96
C LYS A 206 0.91 4.80 -22.16
N PRO A 207 1.03 5.22 -23.44
CA PRO A 207 0.83 4.32 -24.58
C PRO A 207 1.88 3.21 -24.71
N SER A 208 3.05 3.34 -24.08
CA SER A 208 4.08 2.29 -24.08
C SER A 208 3.93 1.31 -22.92
N LEU A 209 2.95 1.50 -22.04
CA LEU A 209 2.67 0.63 -20.91
C LEU A 209 1.39 -0.17 -21.17
N LEU A 210 1.36 -1.40 -20.68
CA LEU A 210 0.20 -2.30 -20.78
C LEU A 210 -0.62 -2.28 -19.50
N GLU A 211 -1.92 -2.48 -19.63
CA GLU A 211 -2.79 -2.74 -18.48
C GLU A 211 -2.73 -4.24 -18.11
N GLN A 212 -3.29 -4.59 -16.95
CA GLN A 212 -3.21 -5.94 -16.38
C GLN A 212 -3.66 -7.02 -17.36
N GLU A 213 -4.79 -6.82 -18.05
CA GLU A 213 -5.36 -7.81 -18.95
C GLU A 213 -4.44 -8.09 -20.14
N ASP A 214 -3.94 -7.05 -20.79
CA ASP A 214 -3.09 -7.16 -21.96
C ASP A 214 -1.70 -7.72 -21.60
N PHE A 215 -1.17 -7.34 -20.44
CA PHE A 215 0.05 -7.92 -19.92
C PHE A 215 -0.09 -9.41 -19.63
N THR A 216 -1.21 -9.82 -19.02
CA THR A 216 -1.49 -11.23 -18.73
C THR A 216 -1.60 -12.03 -20.02
N LYS A 217 -2.32 -11.51 -21.03
CA LYS A 217 -2.42 -12.14 -22.37
C LYS A 217 -1.04 -12.30 -23.02
N LEU A 218 -0.17 -11.29 -22.91
CA LEU A 218 1.18 -11.34 -23.47
C LEU A 218 2.08 -12.41 -22.81
N ARG A 219 1.88 -12.68 -21.52
CA ARG A 219 2.73 -13.59 -20.72
C ARG A 219 2.15 -14.99 -20.49
N THR A 220 0.90 -15.23 -20.87
CA THR A 220 0.24 -16.55 -20.80
C THR A 220 0.51 -17.40 -22.05
N VAL A 221 1.27 -16.89 -23.03
CA VAL A 221 1.70 -17.61 -24.24
C VAL A 221 3.00 -18.38 -24.00
#